data_AF-A0A2N2MPM2-F1
#
_entry.id   AF-A0A2N2MPM2-F1
#
_cell.length_a   1.000
_cell.length_b   1.000
_cell.length_c   1.000
_cell.angle_alpha   90.00
_cell.angle_beta   90.00
_cell.angle_gamma   90.00
#
_symmetry.space_group_name_H-M   'P 1'
#
loop_
_entity.id
_entity.type
_entity.pdbx_description
1 polymer ?
#
loop_
_entity_poly.entity_id
_entity_poly.type
_entity_poly.pdbx_seq_one_letter_code
_entity_poly.pdbx_strand_id
1 'polypeptide(L)' 'MNFGVVNCEVVVNTTQGETIVSVVTKESVDSMKLKVGKEVFAVVKASNVMLAVE' A
#
# COMPACT_ATOMS: atom_id res chain seq x y z
N MET A 1 -0.69 9.81 -0.12
CA MET A 1 -1.92 9.17 -0.61
C MET A 1 -2.42 10.00 -1.77
N ASN A 2 -2.76 9.35 -2.89
CA ASN A 2 -3.26 10.00 -4.10
C ASN A 2 -4.63 9.41 -4.45
N PHE A 3 -5.67 10.24 -4.47
CA PHE A 3 -7.06 9.78 -4.65
C PHE A 3 -7.50 9.93 -6.11
N GLY A 4 -7.84 8.82 -6.76
CA GLY A 4 -8.53 8.77 -8.05
C GLY A 4 -10.05 8.83 -7.90
N VAL A 5 -10.82 8.33 -8.87
CA VAL A 5 -12.30 8.29 -8.78
C VAL A 5 -12.76 7.16 -7.85
N VAL A 6 -12.22 5.96 -8.05
CA VAL A 6 -12.53 4.74 -7.28
C VAL A 6 -11.35 4.29 -6.43
N ASN A 7 -10.14 4.42 -6.96
CA ASN A 7 -8.91 3.94 -6.34
C ASN A 7 -8.17 5.04 -5.58
N CYS A 8 -7.29 4.62 -4.69
CA CYS A 8 -6.32 5.44 -3.97
C CYS A 8 -4.96 4.75 -4.00
N GLU A 9 -3.93 5.49 -4.40
CA GLU A 9 -2.55 5.05 -4.27
C GLU A 9 -2.05 5.42 -2.86
N VAL A 10 -1.60 4.41 -2.14
CA VAL A 10 -1.04 4.53 -0.79
C VAL A 10 0.45 4.24 -0.89
N VAL A 11 1.24 5.26 -0.61
CA VAL A 11 2.71 5.18 -0.54
C VAL A 11 3.09 4.92 0.91
N VAL A 12 3.85 3.86 1.13
CA VAL A 12 4.36 3.43 2.44
C VAL A 12 5.88 3.43 2.38
N ASN A 13 6.50 4.20 3.28
CA ASN A 13 7.94 4.18 3.45
C ASN A 13 8.27 3.24 4.61
N THR A 14 9.18 2.31 4.38
CA THR A 14 9.73 1.47 5.46
C THR A 14 10.75 2.27 6.26
N THR A 15 11.08 1.80 7.46
CA THR A 15 12.15 2.39 8.29
C THR A 15 13.54 2.23 7.68
N GLN A 16 13.71 1.32 6.71
CA GLN A 16 14.97 1.07 6.02
C GLN A 16 15.10 1.85 4.70
N GLY A 17 14.08 2.63 4.33
CA GLY A 17 14.12 3.54 3.19
C GLY A 17 13.52 2.98 1.89
N GLU A 18 13.01 1.75 1.88
CA GLU A 18 12.24 1.25 0.75
C GLU A 18 10.87 1.93 0.66
N THR A 19 10.38 2.07 -0.57
CA THR A 19 9.03 2.59 -0.84
C THR A 19 8.16 1.48 -1.40
N ILE A 20 7.04 1.21 -0.74
CA ILE A 20 6.00 0.29 -1.21
C ILE A 20 4.81 1.13 -1.66
N VAL A 21 4.31 0.87 -2.86
CA VAL A 21 3.09 1.51 -3.38
C VAL A 21 2.00 0.46 -3.50
N SER A 22 0.87 0.72 -2.85
CA SER A 22 -0.32 -0.12 -2.93
C SER A 22 -1.47 0.68 -3.54
N VAL A 23 -2.26 0.03 -4.40
CA VAL A 23 -3.50 0.60 -4.94
C VAL A 23 -4.66 -0.12 -4.27
N VAL A 24 -5.48 0.63 -3.54
CA VAL A 24 -6.67 0.14 -2.86
C VAL A 24 -7.88 0.99 -3.26
N THR A 25 -9.09 0.55 -2.94
CA THR A 25 -10.28 1.38 -3.17
C THR A 25 -10.40 2.50 -2.12
N LYS A 26 -11.13 3.57 -2.41
CA LYS A 26 -11.43 4.63 -1.43
C LYS A 26 -12.12 4.10 -0.19
N GLU A 27 -13.09 3.22 -0.37
CA GLU A 27 -13.84 2.59 0.72
C GLU A 27 -12.90 1.78 1.63
N SER A 28 -11.85 1.18 1.06
CA SER A 28 -10.81 0.48 1.82
C SER A 28 -10.00 1.44 2.69
N VAL A 29 -9.64 2.62 2.17
CA VAL A 29 -8.95 3.68 2.93
C VAL A 29 -9.80 4.11 4.13
N ASP A 30 -11.09 4.35 3.90
CA ASP A 30 -12.03 4.82 4.93
C ASP A 30 -12.30 3.75 6.00
N SER A 31 -12.59 2.51 5.58
CA SER A 31 -12.87 1.39 6.49
C SER A 31 -11.69 1.04 7.39
N MET A 32 -10.46 1.07 6.85
CA MET A 32 -9.23 0.87 7.62
C MET A 32 -8.77 2.13 8.38
N LYS A 33 -9.45 3.27 8.18
CA LYS A 33 -9.10 4.57 8.75
C LYS A 33 -7.63 4.91 8.50
N LEU A 34 -7.18 4.71 7.26
CA LEU A 34 -5.82 5.03 6.85
C LEU A 34 -5.64 6.54 6.84
N LYS A 35 -4.49 6.99 7.33
CA LYS A 35 -4.10 8.41 7.36
C LYS A 35 -2.61 8.53 7.10
N VAL A 36 -2.19 9.62 6.50
CA VAL A 36 -0.77 9.95 6.35
C VAL A 36 -0.12 10.03 7.74
N GLY A 37 1.04 9.39 7.89
CA GLY A 37 1.79 9.32 9.15
C GLY A 37 1.35 8.21 10.10
N LYS A 38 0.29 7.45 9.78
CA LYS A 38 -0.11 6.28 10.57
C LYS A 38 0.75 5.07 10.20
N GLU A 39 1.20 4.32 11.19
CA GLU A 39 1.84 3.02 10.95
C GLU A 39 0.84 2.03 10.35
N VAL A 40 1.34 1.23 9.40
CA VAL A 40 0.55 0.25 8.65
C VAL A 40 1.39 -0.99 8.36
N PHE A 41 0.72 -2.10 8.07
CA PHE A 41 1.37 -3.31 7.56
C PHE A 41 1.12 -3.43 6.06
N ALA A 42 2.19 -3.55 5.28
CA ALA A 42 2.09 -3.95 3.88
C ALA A 42 2.02 -5.48 3.81
N VAL A 43 0.83 -6.02 3.48
CA VAL A 43 0.61 -7.46 3.38
C VAL A 43 0.49 -7.85 1.92
N VAL A 44 1.38 -8.72 1.45
CA VAL A 44 1.36 -9.26 0.08
C VAL A 44 0.98 -10.73 0.14
N LYS A 45 0.01 -11.14 -0.68
CA LYS A 45 -0.37 -12.55 -0.79
C LYS A 45 0.78 -13.34 -1.42
N ALA A 46 1.15 -14.48 -0.81
CA ALA A 46 2.28 -15.30 -1.26
C ALA A 46 2.17 -15.73 -2.74
N SER A 47 0.97 -16.05 -3.23
CA SER A 47 0.73 -16.44 -4.64
C SER A 47 0.91 -15.31 -5.66
N ASN A 48 1.12 -14.07 -5.21
CA ASN A 48 1.22 -12.88 -6.07
C ASN A 48 2.64 -12.30 -6.12
N VAL A 49 3.61 -12.96 -5.48
CA VAL A 49 5.02 -12.57 -5.51
C VAL A 49 5.73 -13.41 -6.57
N MET A 50 6.38 -12.76 -7.52
CA MET A 50 7.26 -13.41 -8.49
C MET A 50 8.70 -13.41 -7.98
N LEU A 51 9.41 -14.53 -8.17
CA LEU A 51 10.84 -14.64 -7.89
C LEU A 51 11.60 -14.60 -9.21
N ALA A 52 12.73 -13.90 -9.19
CA ALA A 52 13.69 -13.88 -10.29
C ALA A 52 15.10 -14.06 -9.71
N VAL A 53 15.96 -14.71 -10.48
CA VAL A 53 17.40 -14.82 -10.23
C VAL A 53 18.13 -14.19 -11.41
N GLU A 54 19.41 -13.88 -11.23
CA GLU A 54 20.27 -13.38 -12.31
C GLU A 54 20.48 -14.42 -13.43
#